data_AF-K1SPJ9-F1
#
_entry.id   AF-K1SPJ9-F1
#
_cell.length_a   1.000
_cell.length_b   1.000
_cell.length_c   1.000
_cell.angle_alpha   90.00
_cell.angle_beta   90.00
_cell.angle_gamma   90.00
#
_symmetry.space_group_name_H-M   'P 1'
#
loop_
_entity.id
_entity.type
_entity.pdbx_description
1 polymer ?
#
loop_
_entity_poly.entity_id
_entity_poly.type
_entity_poly.pdbx_seq_one_letter_code
_entity_poly.pdbx_strand_id
1 'polypeptide(L)'
;GNCEYGLILYRDRLPKFNNDGRMIFNCFDWVRDTDTPKIHPTQKPVPLLERLIEIFTDKGDVVIDPCAGSGTTLLAAANMGRKAYGFEIKKDFCAKARVKVLPRISKSLFV
;
A
#
# COMPACT_ATOMS: atom_id res chain seq x y z
N GLY A 1 -4.62 19.94 -7.96
CA GLY A 1 -3.27 20.09 -7.38
C GLY A 1 -2.51 18.80 -7.59
N ASN A 2 -1.21 18.86 -7.86
CA ASN A 2 -0.37 17.69 -8.08
C ASN A 2 0.09 17.03 -6.76
N CYS A 3 -0.68 17.18 -5.69
CA CYS A 3 -0.35 16.75 -4.33
C CYS A 3 -1.55 16.02 -3.73
N GLU A 4 -1.28 14.95 -2.99
CA GLU A 4 -2.25 14.20 -2.21
C GLU A 4 -1.95 14.43 -0.73
N TYR A 5 -2.98 14.64 0.07
CA TYR A 5 -2.85 14.86 1.50
C TYR A 5 -3.36 13.63 2.25
N GLY A 6 -2.56 13.14 3.18
CA GLY A 6 -2.92 12.06 4.10
C GLY A 6 -3.01 12.57 5.53
N LEU A 7 -3.91 11.99 6.31
CA LEU A 7 -3.95 12.18 7.76
C LEU A 7 -3.48 10.90 8.43
N ILE A 8 -2.56 11.03 9.38
CA ILE A 8 -2.04 9.91 10.17
C ILE A 8 -2.66 10.02 11.56
N LEU A 9 -3.41 9.00 11.93
CA LEU A 9 -4.06 8.89 13.22
C LEU A 9 -3.52 7.67 13.95
N TYR A 10 -3.30 7.81 15.26
CA TYR A 10 -2.85 6.74 16.14
C TYR A 10 -3.73 6.73 17.39
N ARG A 11 -3.84 5.55 17.99
CA ARG A 11 -4.58 5.36 19.24
C ARG A 11 -3.58 5.22 20.38
N ASP A 12 -3.84 5.91 21.49
CA ASP A 12 -3.15 5.83 22.79
C ASP A 12 -1.67 6.27 22.84
N ARG A 13 -0.85 5.90 21.85
CA ARG A 13 0.59 6.21 21.82
C ARG A 13 1.04 6.65 20.44
N LEU A 14 2.06 7.50 20.41
CA LEU A 14 2.73 7.86 19.17
C LEU A 14 3.24 6.58 18.47
N PRO A 15 3.00 6.44 17.15
CA PRO A 15 3.45 5.29 16.42
C PRO A 15 4.99 5.30 16.34
N LYS A 16 5.58 4.12 16.39
CA LYS A 16 6.97 3.94 16.02
C LYS A 16 7.05 4.05 14.50
N PHE A 17 7.97 4.87 14.00
CA PHE A 17 8.24 4.97 12.57
C PHE A 17 9.46 4.13 12.21
N ASN A 18 9.31 3.23 11.26
CA ASN A 18 10.40 2.41 10.75
C ASN A 18 11.15 3.18 9.66
N ASN A 19 12.26 3.80 10.07
CA ASN A 19 13.14 4.59 9.20
C ASN A 19 14.57 4.67 9.74
N ASP A 20 15.06 3.58 10.38
CA ASP A 20 16.43 3.46 10.89
C ASP A 20 16.88 4.62 11.79
N GLY A 21 15.97 5.12 12.63
CA GLY A 21 16.22 6.26 13.53
C GLY A 21 16.28 7.63 12.85
N ARG A 22 16.03 7.71 11.53
CA ARG A 22 15.99 8.97 10.77
C ARG A 22 14.61 9.61 10.83
N MET A 23 14.57 10.94 10.79
CA MET A 23 13.34 11.71 10.70
C MET A 23 12.60 11.42 9.39
N ILE A 24 11.27 11.37 9.45
CA ILE A 24 10.40 11.27 8.28
C ILE A 24 9.78 12.63 8.03
N PHE A 25 10.01 13.17 6.84
CA PHE A 25 9.37 14.41 6.41
C PHE A 25 7.89 14.17 6.10
N ASN A 26 7.04 15.13 6.47
CA ASN A 26 5.61 15.10 6.20
C ASN A 26 5.24 15.41 4.73
N CYS A 27 6.24 15.71 3.90
CA CYS A 27 6.09 15.96 2.48
C CYS A 27 7.24 15.25 1.74
N PHE A 28 6.91 14.43 0.75
CA PHE A 28 7.89 13.77 -0.10
C PHE A 28 7.30 13.47 -1.46
N ASP A 29 8.16 13.49 -2.48
CA ASP A 29 7.79 13.09 -3.83
C ASP A 29 7.68 11.57 -3.92
N TRP A 30 6.78 11.11 -4.79
CA TRP A 30 6.66 9.71 -5.12
C TRP A 30 6.78 9.49 -6.62
N VAL A 31 7.36 8.35 -6.98
CA VAL A 31 7.55 7.96 -8.37
C VAL A 31 6.25 7.46 -8.97
N ARG A 32 6.11 7.67 -10.28
CA ARG A 32 5.02 7.08 -11.05
C ARG A 32 5.26 5.57 -11.17
N ASP A 33 4.24 4.78 -10.89
CA ASP A 33 4.24 3.33 -11.11
C ASP A 33 3.94 3.02 -12.58
N THR A 34 4.89 2.38 -13.26
CA THR A 34 4.79 1.94 -14.66
C THR A 34 4.66 0.43 -14.80
N ASP A 35 4.91 -0.33 -13.73
CA ASP A 35 5.05 -1.79 -13.78
C ASP A 35 3.73 -2.49 -13.41
N THR A 36 2.95 -1.86 -12.54
CA THR A 36 1.63 -2.35 -12.15
C THR A 36 0.58 -1.92 -13.18
N PRO A 37 -0.20 -2.85 -13.78
CA PRO A 37 -1.24 -2.50 -14.74
C PRO A 37 -2.24 -1.53 -14.13
N LYS A 38 -2.50 -0.45 -14.85
CA LYS A 38 -3.51 0.53 -14.45
C LYS A 38 -4.91 -0.03 -14.73
N ILE A 39 -5.62 -0.39 -13.68
CA ILE A 39 -7.00 -0.91 -13.78
C ILE A 39 -8.04 0.02 -13.16
N HIS A 40 -7.61 0.97 -12.33
CA HIS A 40 -8.46 1.98 -11.69
C HIS A 40 -7.98 3.40 -12.04
N PRO A 41 -8.88 4.37 -12.29
CA PRO A 41 -8.50 5.73 -12.67
C PRO A 41 -7.62 6.43 -11.62
N THR A 42 -7.93 6.22 -10.34
CA THR A 42 -7.23 6.82 -9.18
C THR A 42 -6.29 5.84 -8.46
N GLN A 43 -5.81 4.81 -9.16
CA GLN A 43 -4.88 3.81 -8.65
C GLN A 43 -3.62 4.47 -8.05
N LYS A 44 -3.31 4.14 -6.80
CA LYS A 44 -2.09 4.62 -6.13
C LYS A 44 -0.88 3.78 -6.54
N PRO A 45 0.30 4.41 -6.75
CA PRO A 45 1.54 3.70 -7.05
C PRO A 45 1.87 2.67 -5.98
N VAL A 46 2.22 1.45 -6.38
CA VAL A 46 2.63 0.40 -5.42
C VAL A 46 3.87 0.81 -4.62
N PRO A 47 4.94 1.39 -5.20
CA PRO A 47 6.12 1.81 -4.43
C PRO A 47 5.82 2.87 -3.36
N LEU A 48 4.86 3.76 -3.62
CA LEU A 48 4.40 4.73 -2.61
C LEU A 48 3.76 4.01 -1.43
N LEU A 49 2.86 3.06 -1.72
CA LEU A 49 2.14 2.31 -0.70
C LEU A 49 3.08 1.39 0.10
N GLU A 50 4.06 0.75 -0.55
CA GLU A 50 5.09 -0.06 0.12
C GLU A 50 5.88 0.78 1.12
N ARG A 51 6.34 1.96 0.69
CA ARG A 51 7.05 2.90 1.57
C ARG A 51 6.21 3.33 2.77
N LEU A 52 4.94 3.69 2.55
CA LEU A 52 4.03 4.08 3.62
C LEU A 52 3.79 2.92 4.61
N ILE A 53 3.52 1.72 4.09
CA ILE A 53 3.29 0.53 4.92
C ILE A 53 4.55 0.19 5.72
N GLU A 54 5.72 0.25 5.10
CA GLU A 54 6.99 0.00 5.78
C GLU A 54 7.19 0.96 6.95
N ILE A 55 6.98 2.26 6.72
CA ILE A 55 7.12 3.32 7.72
C ILE A 55 6.20 3.12 8.93
N PHE A 56 4.91 2.81 8.71
CA PHE A 56 3.88 2.90 9.75
C PHE A 56 3.44 1.56 10.36
N THR A 57 4.01 0.44 9.92
CA THR A 57 3.66 -0.90 10.43
C THR A 57 4.90 -1.75 10.62
N ASP A 58 4.84 -2.80 11.43
CA ASP A 58 5.89 -3.80 11.54
C ASP A 58 5.62 -5.01 10.61
N LYS A 59 6.66 -5.80 10.31
CA LYS A 59 6.48 -7.04 9.54
C LYS A 59 5.52 -7.98 10.28
N GLY A 60 4.60 -8.61 9.55
CA GLY A 60 3.58 -9.48 10.12
C GLY A 60 2.31 -8.77 10.59
N ASP A 61 2.30 -7.44 10.67
CA ASP A 61 1.09 -6.66 10.97
C ASP A 61 0.00 -6.85 9.90
N VAL A 62 -1.21 -6.41 10.26
CA VAL A 62 -2.37 -6.44 9.37
C VAL A 62 -2.63 -5.05 8.79
N VAL A 63 -2.68 -4.96 7.47
CA VAL A 63 -3.12 -3.76 6.73
C VAL A 63 -4.55 -3.98 6.24
N ILE A 64 -5.43 -3.03 6.49
CA ILE A 64 -6.83 -3.08 6.05
C ILE A 64 -7.11 -1.88 5.15
N ASP A 65 -7.66 -2.14 3.96
CA ASP A 65 -8.12 -1.12 3.03
C ASP A 65 -9.62 -1.27 2.75
N PRO A 66 -10.48 -0.42 3.34
CA PRO A 66 -11.93 -0.50 3.14
C PRO A 66 -12.39 0.00 1.77
N CYS A 67 -11.50 0.62 0.98
CA CYS A 67 -11.78 1.22 -0.32
C CYS A 67 -10.72 0.76 -1.33
N ALA A 68 -10.50 -0.56 -1.40
CA ALA A 68 -9.32 -1.15 -2.00
C ALA A 68 -9.15 -0.85 -3.50
N GLY A 69 -10.22 -0.53 -4.24
CA GLY A 69 -10.15 -0.09 -5.64
C GLY A 69 -9.37 -1.07 -6.51
N SER A 70 -8.19 -0.65 -6.98
CA SER A 70 -7.26 -1.49 -7.78
C SER A 70 -6.62 -2.64 -7.01
N GLY A 71 -6.72 -2.68 -5.67
CA GLY A 71 -6.05 -3.64 -4.82
C GLY A 71 -4.55 -3.41 -4.66
N THR A 72 -4.04 -2.22 -5.01
CA THR A 72 -2.60 -1.91 -4.92
C THR A 72 -2.10 -1.86 -3.48
N THR A 73 -2.94 -1.48 -2.52
CA THR A 73 -2.62 -1.55 -1.08
C THR A 73 -2.36 -2.99 -0.63
N LEU A 74 -3.14 -3.94 -1.14
CA LEU A 74 -3.01 -5.36 -0.77
C LEU A 74 -1.74 -5.96 -1.35
N LEU A 75 -1.43 -5.63 -2.61
CA LEU A 75 -0.18 -5.99 -3.26
C LEU A 75 1.02 -5.45 -2.48
N ALA A 76 1.03 -4.14 -2.19
CA ALA A 76 2.09 -3.48 -1.43
C ALA A 76 2.28 -4.10 -0.03
N ALA A 77 1.18 -4.31 0.70
CA ALA A 77 1.21 -4.93 2.03
C ALA A 77 1.82 -6.34 1.98
N ALA A 78 1.39 -7.18 1.02
CA ALA A 78 1.92 -8.52 0.86
C ALA A 78 3.42 -8.51 0.50
N ASN A 79 3.85 -7.64 -0.41
CA ASN A 79 5.26 -7.47 -0.76
C ASN A 79 6.11 -7.07 0.45
N MET A 80 5.56 -6.23 1.32
CA MET A 80 6.21 -5.81 2.57
C MET A 80 6.09 -6.87 3.69
N GLY A 81 5.53 -8.06 3.44
CA GLY A 81 5.40 -9.12 4.44
C GLY A 81 4.36 -8.81 5.52
N ARG A 82 3.31 -8.04 5.19
CA ARG A 82 2.12 -7.83 6.02
C ARG A 82 0.97 -8.70 5.53
N LYS A 83 0.06 -9.05 6.43
CA LYS A 83 -1.25 -9.60 6.05
C LYS A 83 -2.14 -8.46 5.57
N ALA A 84 -2.97 -8.68 4.57
CA ALA A 84 -3.79 -7.62 3.99
C ALA A 84 -5.23 -8.05 3.75
N TYR A 85 -6.17 -7.16 4.06
CA TYR A 85 -7.60 -7.34 3.76
C TYR A 85 -8.13 -6.10 3.04
N GLY A 86 -8.76 -6.32 1.88
CA GLY A 86 -9.32 -5.25 1.06
C GLY A 86 -10.80 -5.44 0.81
N PHE A 87 -11.54 -4.34 0.84
CA PHE A 87 -12.96 -4.30 0.53
C PHE A 87 -13.18 -3.37 -0.66
N GLU A 88 -13.94 -3.84 -1.66
CA GLU A 88 -14.29 -3.06 -2.84
C GLU A 88 -15.71 -3.46 -3.26
N ILE A 89 -16.56 -2.47 -3.50
CA ILE A 89 -17.98 -2.68 -3.79
C ILE A 89 -18.22 -3.00 -5.27
N LYS A 90 -17.38 -2.48 -6.17
CA LYS A 90 -17.50 -2.68 -7.61
C LYS A 90 -16.86 -4.00 -8.00
N LYS A 91 -17.73 -4.99 -8.29
CA LYS A 91 -17.34 -6.34 -8.72
C LYS A 91 -16.33 -6.38 -9.86
N ASP A 92 -16.43 -5.45 -10.82
CA ASP A 92 -15.48 -5.33 -11.94
C ASP A 92 -14.05 -5.01 -11.47
N PHE A 93 -13.89 -4.08 -10.51
CA PHE A 93 -12.58 -3.78 -9.94
C PHE A 93 -12.06 -4.95 -9.10
N CYS A 94 -12.91 -5.63 -8.33
CA CYS A 94 -12.50 -6.86 -7.63
C CYS A 94 -11.96 -7.92 -8.61
N ALA A 95 -12.66 -8.15 -9.71
CA ALA A 95 -12.27 -9.14 -10.72
C ALA A 95 -10.95 -8.73 -11.40
N LYS A 96 -10.83 -7.48 -11.85
CA LYS A 96 -9.60 -6.95 -12.45
C LYS A 96 -8.42 -7.00 -11.48
N ALA A 97 -8.61 -6.65 -10.21
CA ALA A 97 -7.56 -6.71 -9.20
C ALA A 97 -7.04 -8.14 -8.99
N ARG A 98 -7.94 -9.12 -8.87
CA ARG A 98 -7.60 -10.54 -8.73
C ARG A 98 -6.81 -11.11 -9.90
N VAL A 99 -7.11 -10.66 -11.11
CA VAL A 99 -6.48 -11.18 -12.33
C VAL A 99 -5.22 -10.41 -12.73
N LYS A 100 -5.19 -9.09 -12.50
CA LYS A 100 -4.15 -8.21 -13.04
C LYS A 100 -3.22 -7.61 -11.99
N VAL A 101 -3.62 -7.47 -10.74
CA VAL A 101 -2.79 -6.78 -9.72
C VAL A 101 -2.23 -7.79 -8.73
N LEU A 102 -3.10 -8.53 -8.05
CA LEU A 102 -2.70 -9.46 -6.98
C LEU A 102 -1.77 -10.61 -7.41
N PRO A 103 -1.78 -11.12 -8.65
CA PRO A 103 -0.80 -12.13 -9.07
C PRO A 103 0.65 -11.62 -9.12
N ARG A 104 0.87 -10.30 -9.05
CA ARG A 104 2.20 -9.68 -9.02
C ARG A 104 2.83 -9.62 -7.63
N ILE A 105 2.19 -10.18 -6.60
CA ILE A 105 2.78 -10.25 -5.27
C ILE A 105 4.15 -10.94 -5.38
N SER A 106 5.19 -10.20 -4.97
CA SER A 106 6.56 -10.66 -4.97
C SER A 106 6.66 -11.85 -4.02
N LYS A 107 6.89 -13.04 -4.57
CA LYS A 107 7.21 -14.20 -3.75
C LYS A 107 8.68 -14.06 -3.40
N SER A 108 8.99 -13.82 -2.12
CA SER A 108 10.37 -14.02 -1.65
C SER A 108 10.73 -15.48 -1.90
N LEU A 109 11.59 -15.71 -2.90
CA LEU A 109 12.06 -17.06 -3.27
C LEU A 109 13.07 -17.61 -2.25
N PHE A 110 13.44 -16.80 -1.26
CA PHE A 110 14.32 -17.18 -0.17
C PHE A 110 13.68 -16.70 1.14
N VAL A 111 13.36 -17.67 2.01
CA VAL A 111 13.12 -17.49 3.45
C VAL A 111 14.38 -17.96 4.15
#